data_AF-A0A916EEH8-F1
#
_entry.id   AF-A0A916EEH8-F1
#
_cell.length_a   1.000
_cell.length_b   1.000
_cell.length_c   1.000
_cell.angle_alpha   90.00
_cell.angle_beta   90.00
_cell.angle_gamma   90.00
#
_symmetry.space_group_name_H-M   'P 1'
#
loop_
_entity.id
_entity.type
_entity.pdbx_description
1 polymer ?
#
loop_
_entity_poly.entity_id
_entity_poly.type
_entity_poly.pdbx_seq_one_letter_code
_entity_poly.pdbx_strand_id
1 'polypeptide(L)'
;MFMDINKYLSKRPSGAPENFYLQVNPLWRESGIWYKKTHCGVNRVGNFMKDIGKSVKVDLPPGILMNYSGRKTVAQILQDADVPEDAIMEVTGHKSVQGIRAYKEVNEKQHLAAMNTLIHAIELSRSSILVIQQILILLTHLGC
;
A
#
# COMPACT_ATOMS: atom_id res chain seq x y z
N MET A 1 19.91 -4.46 3.22
CA MET A 1 18.94 -3.83 2.30
C MET A 1 19.35 -2.41 1.84
N PHE A 2 20.08 -1.61 2.65
CA PHE A 2 20.52 -0.25 2.25
C PHE A 2 21.78 -0.17 1.35
N MET A 3 22.52 -1.26 1.11
CA MET A 3 23.76 -1.21 0.33
C MET A 3 23.54 -0.92 -1.15
N ASP A 4 22.44 -1.38 -1.73
CA ASP A 4 22.19 -1.23 -3.17
C ASP A 4 21.81 0.20 -3.56
N ILE A 5 21.08 0.92 -2.71
CA ILE A 5 20.69 2.31 -2.99
C ILE A 5 21.87 3.27 -2.87
N ASN A 6 22.73 3.11 -1.86
CA ASN A 6 23.94 3.92 -1.74
C ASN A 6 24.88 3.70 -2.92
N LYS A 7 25.02 2.44 -3.37
CA LYS A 7 25.78 2.11 -4.58
C LYS A 7 25.17 2.77 -5.82
N TYR A 8 23.85 2.72 -5.99
CA TYR A 8 23.16 3.40 -7.08
C TYR A 8 23.42 4.91 -7.08
N LEU A 9 23.25 5.56 -5.92
CA LEU A 9 23.47 7.00 -5.75
C LEU A 9 24.94 7.40 -5.98
N SER A 10 25.89 6.56 -5.59
CA SER A 10 27.33 6.79 -5.86
C SER A 10 27.69 6.83 -7.34
N LYS A 11 26.85 6.23 -8.20
CA LYS A 11 27.02 6.21 -9.65
C LYS A 11 26.33 7.39 -10.33
N ARG A 12 25.82 8.35 -9.56
CA ARG A 12 25.09 9.47 -10.15
C ARG A 12 26.04 10.49 -10.76
N PRO A 13 25.77 11.00 -11.99
CA PRO A 13 26.57 12.05 -12.60
C PRO A 13 26.63 13.30 -11.73
N SER A 14 27.76 13.98 -11.73
CA SER A 14 27.88 15.31 -11.12
C SER A 14 26.92 16.28 -11.82
N GLY A 15 26.20 17.07 -11.02
CA GLY A 15 25.22 18.05 -11.51
C GLY A 15 23.89 17.46 -11.99
N ALA A 16 23.63 16.16 -11.79
CA ALA A 16 22.31 15.60 -12.09
C ALA A 16 21.21 16.21 -11.17
N PRO A 17 19.99 16.47 -11.69
CA PRO A 17 18.85 16.95 -10.91
C PRO A 17 18.40 15.93 -9.86
N GLU A 18 17.91 16.34 -8.70
CA GLU A 18 17.52 15.45 -7.58
C GLU A 18 16.71 14.20 -8.01
N ASN A 19 15.73 14.36 -8.90
CA ASN A 19 14.88 13.27 -9.40
C ASN A 19 15.34 12.67 -10.76
N PHE A 20 16.64 12.39 -10.91
CA PHE A 20 17.23 11.87 -12.15
C PHE A 20 17.38 10.35 -12.15
N TYR A 21 16.58 9.67 -12.98
CA TYR A 21 16.73 8.23 -13.23
C TYR A 21 17.91 7.96 -14.17
N LEU A 22 18.90 7.21 -13.69
CA LEU A 22 20.07 6.82 -14.46
C LEU A 22 19.69 5.97 -15.69
N GLN A 23 20.29 6.32 -16.82
CA GLN A 23 20.15 5.58 -18.07
C GLN A 23 21.52 5.23 -18.61
N VAL A 24 21.70 3.97 -18.99
CA VAL A 24 22.92 3.51 -19.67
C VAL A 24 23.02 4.16 -21.05
N ASN A 25 24.20 4.70 -21.37
CA ASN A 25 24.53 5.12 -22.71
C ASN A 25 24.88 3.88 -23.56
N PRO A 26 24.17 3.56 -24.65
CA PRO A 26 24.48 2.38 -25.45
C PRO A 26 25.86 2.45 -26.11
N LEU A 27 26.37 3.66 -26.39
CA LEU A 27 27.68 3.90 -27.00
C LEU A 27 28.77 4.13 -25.94
N TRP A 28 28.58 3.63 -24.73
CA TRP A 28 29.52 3.89 -23.63
C TRP A 28 30.91 3.32 -23.88
N ARG A 29 31.01 2.22 -24.65
CA ARG A 29 32.28 1.60 -25.01
C ARG A 29 33.13 2.49 -25.92
N GLU A 30 32.47 3.31 -26.75
CA GLU A 30 33.13 4.22 -27.70
C GLU A 30 33.39 5.59 -27.05
N SER A 31 32.39 6.12 -26.33
CA SER A 31 32.46 7.46 -25.74
C SER A 31 33.18 7.52 -24.38
N GLY A 32 33.38 6.38 -23.72
CA GLY A 32 33.86 6.31 -22.33
C GLY A 32 32.83 6.80 -21.29
N ILE A 33 31.69 7.32 -21.72
CA ILE A 33 30.64 7.85 -20.85
C ILE A 33 29.53 6.81 -20.73
N TRP A 34 29.39 6.21 -19.55
CA TRP A 34 28.45 5.11 -19.32
C TRP A 34 26.99 5.51 -19.13
N TYR A 35 26.70 6.81 -18.99
CA TYR A 35 25.36 7.32 -18.72
C TYR A 35 24.88 8.34 -19.77
N LYS A 36 23.56 8.46 -19.93
CA LYS A 36 22.95 9.57 -20.68
C LYS A 36 22.74 10.77 -19.76
N LYS A 37 22.90 11.99 -20.30
CA LYS A 37 22.59 13.25 -19.58
C LYS A 37 21.11 13.63 -19.62
N THR A 38 20.32 12.96 -20.45
CA THR A 38 18.89 13.22 -20.61
C THR A 38 18.05 12.43 -19.62
N HIS A 39 16.91 12.99 -19.22
CA HIS A 39 15.95 12.32 -18.35
C HIS A 39 15.42 11.03 -18.99
N CYS A 40 15.11 10.04 -18.14
CA CYS A 40 14.38 8.85 -18.58
C CYS A 40 12.95 9.27 -18.93
N GLY A 41 12.48 8.90 -20.13
CA GLY A 41 11.14 9.24 -20.57
C GLY A 41 10.07 8.59 -19.68
N VAL A 42 8.96 9.30 -19.47
CA VAL A 42 7.85 8.85 -18.59
C VAL A 42 7.32 7.47 -18.98
N ASN A 43 7.23 7.15 -20.27
CA ASN A 43 6.79 5.84 -20.75
C ASN A 43 7.77 4.72 -20.38
N ARG A 44 9.08 5.02 -20.37
CA ARG A 44 10.12 4.06 -19.98
C ARG A 44 10.09 3.82 -18.49
N VAL A 45 10.04 4.89 -17.69
CA VAL A 45 9.89 4.80 -16.23
C VAL A 45 8.59 4.07 -15.85
N GLY A 46 7.50 4.35 -16.56
CA GLY A 46 6.19 3.70 -16.42
C GLY A 46 6.24 2.17 -16.53
N ASN A 47 7.17 1.64 -17.32
CA ASN A 47 7.34 0.21 -17.56
C ASN A 47 8.34 -0.47 -16.63
N PHE A 48 9.08 0.26 -15.78
CA PHE A 48 10.11 -0.33 -14.92
C PHE A 48 9.57 -1.45 -14.02
N MET A 49 8.46 -1.22 -13.31
CA MET A 49 7.89 -2.24 -12.43
C MET A 49 7.47 -3.50 -13.21
N LYS A 50 6.90 -3.32 -14.41
CA LYS A 50 6.51 -4.40 -15.31
C LYS A 50 7.74 -5.22 -15.76
N ASP A 51 8.82 -4.54 -16.12
CA ASP A 51 10.06 -5.19 -16.59
C ASP A 51 10.80 -5.90 -15.46
N ILE A 52 10.81 -5.32 -14.25
CA ILE A 52 11.33 -5.97 -13.03
C ILE A 52 10.52 -7.23 -12.75
N GLY A 53 9.18 -7.16 -12.72
CA GLY A 53 8.31 -8.31 -12.47
C GLY A 53 8.57 -9.49 -13.42
N LYS A 54 8.72 -9.20 -14.73
CA LYS A 54 9.12 -10.19 -15.72
C LYS A 54 10.49 -10.81 -15.42
N SER A 55 11.46 -9.98 -15.05
CA SER A 55 12.84 -10.41 -14.80
C SER A 55 12.96 -11.31 -13.57
N VAL A 56 12.17 -11.05 -12.53
CA VAL A 56 12.13 -11.89 -11.30
C VAL A 56 11.15 -13.08 -11.42
N LYS A 57 10.57 -13.31 -12.60
CA LYS A 57 9.61 -14.38 -12.87
C LYS A 57 8.41 -14.39 -11.91
N VAL A 58 7.94 -13.21 -11.53
CA VAL A 58 6.70 -13.08 -10.77
C VAL A 58 5.54 -13.34 -11.74
N ASP A 59 4.87 -14.47 -11.55
CA ASP A 59 3.77 -14.93 -12.40
C ASP A 59 2.48 -14.20 -12.01
N LEU A 60 2.34 -12.96 -12.50
CA LEU A 60 1.17 -12.13 -12.30
C LEU A 60 0.46 -11.87 -13.63
N PRO A 61 -0.88 -11.87 -13.64
CA PRO A 61 -1.66 -11.42 -14.78
C PRO A 61 -1.18 -10.05 -15.31
N PRO A 62 -1.21 -9.84 -16.64
CA PRO A 62 -0.83 -8.57 -17.24
C PRO A 62 -1.60 -7.40 -16.61
N GLY A 63 -0.89 -6.34 -16.22
CA GLY A 63 -1.50 -5.13 -15.64
C GLY A 63 -1.60 -5.12 -14.12
N ILE A 64 -1.32 -6.23 -13.42
CA ILE A 64 -1.30 -6.23 -11.95
C ILE A 64 -0.06 -5.54 -11.39
N LEU A 65 1.12 -5.74 -11.99
CA LEU A 65 2.37 -5.16 -11.48
C LEU A 65 2.81 -3.94 -12.32
N MET A 66 2.15 -2.81 -12.08
CA MET A 66 2.46 -1.51 -12.68
C MET A 66 2.86 -0.48 -11.61
N ASN A 67 3.50 0.62 -12.00
CA ASN A 67 3.86 1.69 -11.05
C ASN A 67 2.64 2.18 -10.23
N TYR A 68 1.46 2.23 -10.86
CA TYR A 68 0.20 2.58 -10.20
C TYR A 68 -0.17 1.58 -9.09
N SER A 69 -0.11 0.27 -9.37
CA SER A 69 -0.37 -0.77 -8.38
C SER A 69 0.61 -0.71 -7.20
N GLY A 70 1.90 -0.46 -7.48
CA GLY A 70 2.90 -0.31 -6.43
C GLY A 70 2.61 0.89 -5.54
N ARG A 71 2.22 2.03 -6.12
CA ARG A 71 1.78 3.21 -5.37
C ARG A 71 0.56 2.91 -4.49
N LYS A 72 -0.44 2.21 -5.01
CA LYS A 72 -1.61 1.77 -4.25
C LYS A 72 -1.21 0.89 -3.06
N THR A 73 -0.37 -0.12 -3.30
CA THR A 73 0.10 -1.04 -2.25
C THR A 73 0.89 -0.30 -1.16
N VAL A 74 1.80 0.61 -1.53
CA VAL A 74 2.55 1.41 -0.55
C VAL A 74 1.61 2.28 0.28
N ALA A 75 0.64 2.95 -0.34
CA ALA A 75 -0.34 3.76 0.38
C ALA A 75 -1.14 2.92 1.39
N GLN A 76 -1.62 1.74 0.99
CA GLN A 76 -2.33 0.81 1.88
C GLN A 76 -1.46 0.37 3.06
N ILE A 77 -0.22 -0.06 2.81
CA ILE A 77 0.69 -0.52 3.87
C ILE A 77 0.94 0.58 4.90
N LEU A 78 1.14 1.82 4.45
CA LEU A 78 1.35 2.95 5.34
C LEU A 78 0.09 3.30 6.14
N GLN A 79 -1.09 3.21 5.52
CA GLN A 79 -2.37 3.38 6.23
C GLN A 79 -2.60 2.30 7.28
N ASP A 80 -2.28 1.04 6.98
CA ASP A 80 -2.40 -0.08 7.92
C ASP A 80 -1.38 -0.04 9.05
N ALA A 81 -0.29 0.72 8.87
CA ALA A 81 0.71 1.01 9.89
C ALA A 81 0.40 2.31 10.67
N ASP A 82 -0.78 2.89 10.50
CA ASP A 82 -1.24 4.13 11.15
C ASP A 82 -0.31 5.33 10.92
N VAL A 83 0.37 5.39 9.76
CA VAL A 83 1.19 6.55 9.38
C VAL A 83 0.28 7.75 9.10
N PRO A 84 0.63 8.97 9.59
CA PRO A 84 -0.14 10.18 9.32
C PRO A 84 -0.39 10.43 7.83
N GLU A 85 -1.62 10.83 7.47
CA GLU A 85 -2.05 10.96 6.07
C GLU A 85 -1.23 12.00 5.29
N ASP A 86 -0.78 13.07 5.95
CA ASP A 86 0.11 14.10 5.39
C ASP A 86 1.48 13.54 4.98
N ALA A 87 2.08 12.71 5.84
CA ALA A 87 3.33 12.00 5.52
C ALA A 87 3.13 11.01 4.36
N ILE A 88 2.00 10.31 4.32
CA ILE A 88 1.68 9.42 3.19
C ILE A 88 1.51 10.24 1.90
N MET A 89 0.84 11.40 1.94
CA MET A 89 0.69 12.30 0.79
C MET A 89 2.03 12.73 0.23
N GLU A 90 2.96 13.12 1.09
CA GLU A 90 4.31 13.51 0.70
C GLU A 90 5.05 12.38 -0.01
N VAL A 91 5.07 11.18 0.59
CA VAL A 91 5.78 10.01 0.04
C VAL A 91 5.17 9.53 -1.28
N THR A 92 3.84 9.53 -1.38
CA THR A 92 3.13 8.97 -2.54
C THR A 92 2.84 10.00 -3.63
N GLY A 93 3.01 11.29 -3.33
CA GLY A 93 2.74 12.41 -4.24
C GLY A 93 1.25 12.69 -4.46
N HIS A 94 0.38 12.34 -3.51
CA HIS A 94 -1.05 12.67 -3.60
C HIS A 94 -1.29 14.14 -3.24
N LYS A 95 -2.24 14.76 -3.96
CA LYS A 95 -2.65 16.15 -3.72
C LYS A 95 -3.77 16.28 -2.69
N SER A 96 -4.40 15.18 -2.32
CA SER A 96 -5.49 15.18 -1.35
C SER A 96 -5.51 13.90 -0.52
N VAL A 97 -6.01 14.03 0.70
CA VAL A 97 -6.28 12.93 1.62
C VAL A 97 -7.28 11.93 1.01
N GLN A 98 -8.31 12.44 0.32
CA GLN A 98 -9.31 11.60 -0.33
C GLN A 98 -8.70 10.66 -1.38
N GLY A 99 -7.66 11.12 -2.09
CA GLY A 99 -6.93 10.29 -3.06
C GLY A 99 -6.24 9.09 -2.40
N ILE A 100 -5.72 9.24 -1.19
CA ILE A 100 -5.11 8.14 -0.44
C ILE A 100 -6.18 7.23 0.17
N ARG A 101 -7.24 7.81 0.75
CA ARG A 101 -8.35 7.02 1.33
C ARG A 101 -9.03 6.12 0.29
N ALA A 102 -9.06 6.53 -0.98
CA ALA A 102 -9.56 5.70 -2.08
C ALA A 102 -8.74 4.41 -2.31
N TYR A 103 -7.51 4.32 -1.78
CA TYR A 103 -6.72 3.10 -1.81
C TYR A 103 -6.95 2.17 -0.63
N LYS A 104 -7.67 2.61 0.41
CA LYS A 104 -7.94 1.81 1.59
C LYS A 104 -8.88 0.65 1.26
N GLU A 105 -8.34 -0.54 1.21
CA GLU A 105 -9.05 -1.81 1.17
C GLU A 105 -9.08 -2.42 2.57
N VAL A 106 -10.19 -3.09 2.90
CA VAL A 106 -10.35 -3.81 4.16
C VAL A 106 -9.43 -5.04 4.10
N ASN A 107 -8.41 -5.07 4.95
CA ASN A 107 -7.55 -6.25 5.06
C ASN A 107 -8.21 -7.34 5.91
N GLU A 108 -7.71 -8.58 5.81
CA GLU A 108 -8.27 -9.74 6.52
C GLU A 108 -8.36 -9.53 8.03
N LYS A 109 -7.38 -8.85 8.63
CA LYS A 109 -7.35 -8.54 10.06
C LYS A 109 -8.48 -7.59 10.45
N GLN A 110 -8.70 -6.55 9.66
CA GLN A 110 -9.81 -5.60 9.86
C GLN A 110 -11.16 -6.29 9.66
N HIS A 111 -11.27 -7.16 8.65
CA HIS A 111 -12.48 -7.95 8.41
C HIS A 111 -12.79 -8.88 9.60
N LEU A 112 -11.78 -9.60 10.11
CA LEU A 112 -11.94 -10.48 11.27
C LEU A 112 -12.30 -9.70 12.54
N ALA A 113 -11.67 -8.54 12.77
CA ALA A 113 -12.00 -7.68 13.90
C ALA A 113 -13.45 -7.19 13.85
N ALA A 114 -13.93 -6.79 12.66
CA ALA A 114 -15.32 -6.39 12.46
C ALA A 114 -16.30 -7.54 12.73
N MET A 115 -16.00 -8.74 12.22
CA MET A 115 -16.81 -9.94 12.48
C MET A 115 -16.85 -10.31 13.96
N ASN A 116 -15.72 -10.28 14.65
CA ASN A 116 -15.65 -10.56 16.08
C ASN A 116 -16.46 -9.55 16.90
N THR A 117 -16.40 -8.27 16.52
CA THR A 117 -17.20 -7.20 17.15
C THR A 117 -18.70 -7.45 16.99
N LEU A 118 -19.13 -7.88 15.79
CA LEU A 118 -20.53 -8.23 15.51
C LEU A 118 -20.99 -9.44 16.33
N ILE A 119 -20.19 -10.51 16.41
CA ILE A 119 -20.51 -11.71 17.19
C ILE A 119 -20.70 -11.33 18.67
N HIS A 120 -19.77 -10.56 19.24
CA HIS A 120 -19.84 -10.13 20.63
C HIS A 120 -21.08 -9.27 20.90
N ALA A 121 -21.44 -8.36 19.98
CA ALA A 121 -22.65 -7.55 20.11
C ALA A 121 -23.93 -8.41 20.08
N ILE A 122 -23.97 -9.45 19.24
CA ILE A 122 -25.08 -10.39 19.19
C ILE A 122 -25.18 -11.18 20.50
N GLU A 123 -24.07 -11.68 21.04
CA GLU A 123 -24.04 -12.42 22.31
C GLU A 123 -24.54 -11.57 23.48
N LEU A 124 -24.13 -10.30 23.57
CA LEU A 124 -24.61 -9.36 24.58
C LEU A 124 -26.13 -9.14 24.48
N SER A 125 -26.65 -8.97 23.26
CA SER A 125 -28.09 -8.79 23.04
C SER A 125 -28.89 -10.05 23.43
N ARG A 126 -28.36 -11.24 23.13
CA ARG A 126 -28.96 -12.52 23.48
C ARG A 126 -29.02 -12.72 25.00
N SER A 127 -27.93 -12.43 25.70
CA SER A 127 -27.89 -12.47 27.17
C SER A 127 -28.91 -11.53 27.80
N SER A 128 -29.06 -10.32 27.25
CA SER A 128 -30.04 -9.34 27.74
C SER A 128 -31.49 -9.83 27.56
N ILE A 129 -31.80 -10.44 26.41
CA ILE A 129 -33.12 -11.02 26.13
C ILE A 129 -33.44 -12.17 27.09
N LEU A 130 -32.46 -13.06 27.34
CA LEU A 130 -32.62 -14.18 28.27
C LEU A 130 -32.93 -13.71 29.70
N VAL A 131 -32.26 -12.64 30.15
CA VAL A 131 -32.54 -12.03 31.47
C VAL A 131 -33.96 -11.48 31.53
N ILE A 132 -34.42 -10.77 30.50
CA ILE A 132 -35.79 -10.25 30.43
C ILE A 132 -36.82 -11.39 30.46
N GLN A 133 -36.59 -12.47 29.69
CA GLN A 133 -37.46 -13.65 29.71
C GLN A 133 -37.52 -14.28 31.11
N GLN A 134 -36.39 -14.42 31.79
CA GLN A 134 -36.32 -14.97 33.14
C GLN A 134 -37.14 -14.12 34.14
N ILE A 135 -37.04 -12.78 34.05
CA ILE A 135 -37.81 -11.85 34.88
C ILE A 135 -39.31 -11.98 34.60
N LEU A 136 -39.73 -12.03 33.33
CA LEU A 136 -41.13 -12.23 32.96
C LEU A 136 -41.69 -13.55 33.52
N ILE A 137 -40.93 -14.65 33.41
CA ILE A 137 -41.31 -15.96 33.96
C ILE A 137 -41.49 -15.88 35.48
N LEU A 138 -40.56 -15.24 36.19
CA LEU A 138 -40.65 -15.01 37.63
C LEU A 138 -41.89 -14.19 38.03
N LEU A 139 -42.19 -13.13 37.29
CA LEU A 139 -43.38 -12.30 37.53
C LEU A 139 -44.68 -13.09 37.28
N THR A 140 -44.73 -13.96 36.26
CA THR A 140 -45.91 -14.81 35.99
C THR A 140 -46.13 -15.91 37.04
N HIS A 141 -45.07 -16.39 37.70
CA HIS A 141 -45.17 -17.43 38.73
C HIS A 141 -45.42 -16.87 40.14
N LEU A 142 -45.04 -15.62 40.41
CA LEU A 142 -45.23 -14.98 41.71
C LEU A 142 -46.62 -14.34 41.89
N GLY A 143 -47.50 -14.39 40.89
CA GLY A 143 -48.92 -14.09 41.03
C GLY A 143 -49.22 -12.67 41.54
N CYS A 144 -48.66 -11.65 40.89
CA CYS A 144 -49.27 -10.31 40.85
C CYS A 144 -50.26 -10.22 39.69
#